data_AF-A0A552FA79-F1
#
_entry.id   AF-A0A552FA79-F1
#
_cell.length_a   1.000
_cell.length_b   1.000
_cell.length_c   1.000
_cell.angle_alpha   90.00
_cell.angle_beta   90.00
_cell.angle_gamma   90.00
#
_symmetry.space_group_name_H-M   'P 1'
#
loop_
_entity.id
_entity.type
_entity.pdbx_description
1 polymer ?
#
loop_
_entity_poly.entity_id
_entity_poly.type
_entity_poly.pdbx_seq_one_letter_code
_entity_poly.pdbx_strand_id
1 'polypeptide(L)'
;GVYFLPQGLGTAIIVIHQLPETSETLWLRLLGRGGTRERAIDELARLSPNAPLKSASLNLLYNLSRNLEALSKKTQEDREFIMRLAPLYQQDREQAVQEGLTRGLQQGVQQGIQQGRQQGEAYLLIRLLQRRFGEIPQNLEEIIRSLPVERLEDLGLALLDFDTLTDLDNWLHS
;
A
#
# COMPACT_ATOMS: atom_id res chain seq x y z
N GLY A 1 -26.77 -6.19 -25.49
CA GLY A 1 -26.42 -5.54 -26.76
C GLY A 1 -26.41 -4.05 -26.56
N VAL A 2 -25.73 -3.34 -27.44
CA VAL A 2 -25.69 -1.87 -27.48
C VAL A 2 -26.45 -1.42 -28.72
N TYR A 3 -27.46 -0.58 -28.53
CA TYR A 3 -28.33 -0.11 -29.60
C TYR A 3 -28.17 1.41 -29.73
N PHE A 4 -27.68 1.86 -30.88
CA PHE A 4 -27.49 3.28 -31.14
C PHE A 4 -28.79 3.89 -31.67
N LEU A 5 -29.19 5.00 -31.08
CA LEU A 5 -30.26 5.85 -31.60
C LEU A 5 -29.73 6.67 -32.79
N PRO A 6 -30.60 7.33 -33.58
CA PRO A 6 -30.18 8.15 -34.72
C PRO A 6 -29.03 9.10 -34.37
N GLN A 7 -28.07 9.26 -35.28
CA GLN A 7 -26.81 9.99 -35.06
C GLN A 7 -26.99 11.41 -34.49
N GLY A 8 -28.12 12.07 -34.76
CA GLY A 8 -28.42 13.41 -34.24
C GLY A 8 -28.69 13.48 -32.73
N LEU A 9 -28.91 12.35 -32.04
CA LEU A 9 -29.20 12.31 -30.60
C LEU A 9 -27.97 11.95 -29.74
N GLY A 10 -26.95 11.29 -30.32
CA GLY A 10 -25.74 10.88 -29.59
C GLY A 10 -25.98 9.86 -28.46
N THR A 11 -27.11 9.15 -28.47
CA THR A 11 -27.54 8.26 -27.36
C THR A 11 -27.44 6.78 -27.72
N ALA A 12 -27.05 5.94 -26.77
CA ALA A 12 -27.09 4.49 -26.89
C ALA A 12 -27.89 3.85 -25.75
N ILE A 13 -28.66 2.81 -26.08
CA ILE A 13 -29.39 1.98 -25.11
C ILE A 13 -28.59 0.70 -24.86
N ILE A 14 -28.32 0.39 -23.60
CA ILE A 14 -27.60 -0.80 -23.17
C ILE A 14 -28.59 -1.82 -22.63
N VAL A 15 -28.64 -2.99 -23.25
CA VAL A 15 -29.44 -4.13 -22.78
C VAL A 15 -28.51 -5.12 -22.06
N ILE A 16 -28.51 -5.04 -20.72
CA ILE A 16 -27.54 -5.73 -19.85
C ILE A 16 -27.51 -7.25 -20.06
N HIS A 17 -28.67 -7.90 -20.13
CA HIS A 17 -28.78 -9.37 -20.26
C HIS A 17 -28.36 -9.92 -21.64
N GLN A 18 -28.13 -9.03 -22.62
CA GLN A 18 -27.65 -9.38 -23.96
C GLN A 18 -26.20 -8.92 -24.17
N LEU A 19 -25.51 -8.44 -23.13
CA LEU A 19 -24.09 -8.10 -23.25
C LEU A 19 -23.25 -9.38 -23.33
N PRO A 20 -22.21 -9.41 -24.18
CA PRO A 20 -21.31 -10.56 -24.26
C PRO A 20 -20.60 -10.77 -22.91
N GLU A 21 -20.26 -12.01 -22.59
CA GLU A 21 -19.55 -12.37 -21.35
C GLU A 21 -18.04 -12.11 -21.51
N THR A 22 -17.65 -10.85 -21.42
CA THR A 22 -16.25 -10.41 -21.48
C THR A 22 -15.92 -9.50 -20.30
N SER A 23 -14.62 -9.37 -19.99
CA SER A 23 -14.14 -8.50 -18.91
C SER A 23 -14.55 -7.03 -19.09
N GLU A 24 -14.69 -6.56 -20.33
CA GLU A 24 -15.11 -5.19 -20.66
C GLU A 24 -16.57 -4.89 -20.29
N THR A 25 -17.44 -5.88 -20.37
CA THR A 25 -18.87 -5.73 -20.06
C THR A 25 -19.20 -6.12 -18.63
N LEU A 26 -18.24 -6.68 -17.89
CA LEU A 26 -18.41 -7.22 -16.55
C LEU A 26 -19.08 -6.20 -15.62
N TRP A 27 -18.59 -4.97 -15.62
CA TRP A 27 -19.13 -3.89 -14.78
C TRP A 27 -20.62 -3.66 -15.07
N LEU A 28 -20.99 -3.55 -16.34
CA LEU A 28 -22.38 -3.36 -16.75
C LEU A 28 -23.27 -4.56 -16.40
N ARG A 29 -22.72 -5.79 -16.46
CA ARG A 29 -23.45 -7.01 -16.08
C ARG A 29 -23.67 -7.13 -14.57
N LEU A 30 -22.76 -6.61 -13.74
CA LEU A 30 -22.94 -6.53 -12.28
C LEU A 30 -24.13 -5.64 -11.89
N LEU A 31 -24.45 -4.61 -12.70
CA LEU A 31 -25.64 -3.76 -12.51
C LEU A 31 -26.97 -4.43 -12.92
N GLY A 32 -26.90 -5.58 -13.59
CA GLY A 32 -28.06 -6.34 -14.02
C GLY A 32 -28.84 -6.97 -12.87
N ARG A 33 -29.76 -7.89 -13.20
CA ARG A 33 -30.54 -8.70 -12.26
C ARG A 33 -30.56 -10.17 -12.70
N GLY A 34 -30.94 -11.05 -11.77
CA GLY A 34 -31.03 -12.49 -11.96
C GLY A 34 -29.72 -13.11 -12.45
N GLY A 35 -29.83 -14.12 -13.32
CA GLY A 35 -28.68 -14.90 -13.81
C GLY A 35 -27.62 -14.11 -14.58
N THR A 36 -27.88 -12.88 -15.01
CA THR A 36 -26.82 -12.02 -15.59
C THR A 36 -25.87 -11.51 -14.50
N ARG A 37 -26.42 -11.10 -13.36
CA ARG A 37 -25.63 -10.65 -12.21
C ARG A 37 -24.88 -11.81 -11.57
N GLU A 38 -25.53 -12.97 -11.43
CA GLU A 38 -24.88 -14.15 -10.83
C GLU A 38 -23.64 -14.57 -11.61
N ARG A 39 -23.74 -14.71 -12.93
CA ARG A 39 -22.58 -15.03 -13.79
C ARG A 39 -21.49 -13.95 -13.71
N ALA A 40 -21.87 -12.69 -13.60
CA ALA A 40 -20.92 -11.59 -13.42
C ALA A 40 -20.20 -11.65 -12.05
N ILE A 41 -20.89 -12.07 -10.99
CA ILE A 41 -20.26 -12.29 -9.67
C ILE A 41 -19.29 -13.49 -9.73
N ASP A 42 -19.67 -14.57 -10.41
CA ASP A 42 -18.80 -15.74 -10.59
C ASP A 42 -17.55 -15.38 -11.40
N GLU A 43 -17.69 -14.53 -12.42
CA GLU A 43 -16.56 -14.00 -13.19
C GLU A 43 -15.67 -13.07 -12.34
N LEU A 44 -16.27 -12.17 -11.56
CA LEU A 44 -15.56 -11.30 -10.61
C LEU A 44 -14.77 -12.12 -9.59
N ALA A 45 -15.33 -13.22 -9.10
CA ALA A 45 -14.68 -14.13 -8.16
C ALA A 45 -13.40 -14.74 -8.75
N ARG A 46 -13.42 -15.07 -10.06
CA ARG A 46 -12.29 -15.67 -10.79
C ARG A 46 -11.22 -14.67 -11.20
N LEU A 47 -11.48 -13.37 -11.17
CA LEU A 47 -10.47 -12.37 -11.49
C LEU A 47 -9.28 -12.43 -10.53
N SER A 48 -8.10 -12.12 -11.05
CA SER A 48 -6.89 -11.95 -10.23
C SER A 48 -7.18 -10.98 -9.08
N PRO A 49 -6.77 -11.29 -7.85
CA PRO A 49 -6.95 -10.39 -6.72
C PRO A 49 -6.35 -8.99 -6.93
N ASN A 50 -5.29 -8.88 -7.72
CA ASN A 50 -4.60 -7.63 -7.98
C ASN A 50 -5.19 -6.82 -9.14
N ALA A 51 -6.30 -7.29 -9.75
CA ALA A 51 -6.93 -6.59 -10.85
C ALA A 51 -7.63 -5.31 -10.36
N PRO A 52 -7.29 -4.11 -10.88
CA PRO A 52 -7.93 -2.85 -10.47
C PRO A 52 -9.46 -2.87 -10.63
N LEU A 53 -9.95 -3.58 -11.65
CA LEU A 53 -11.38 -3.77 -11.89
C LEU A 53 -12.05 -4.55 -10.74
N LYS A 54 -11.38 -5.56 -10.18
CA LYS A 54 -11.93 -6.40 -9.11
C LYS A 54 -12.16 -5.58 -7.84
N SER A 55 -11.14 -4.84 -7.40
CA SER A 55 -11.24 -4.00 -6.20
C SER A 55 -12.24 -2.86 -6.37
N ALA A 56 -12.25 -2.18 -7.53
CA ALA A 56 -13.22 -1.13 -7.83
C ALA A 56 -14.68 -1.66 -7.84
N SER A 57 -14.90 -2.83 -8.45
CA SER A 57 -16.21 -3.48 -8.46
C SER A 57 -16.63 -3.93 -7.06
N LEU A 58 -15.75 -4.56 -6.28
CA LEU A 58 -16.06 -5.01 -4.92
C LEU A 58 -16.44 -3.85 -3.99
N ASN A 59 -15.75 -2.71 -4.07
CA ASN A 59 -16.08 -1.52 -3.29
C ASN A 59 -17.50 -0.99 -3.59
N LEU A 60 -17.86 -0.92 -4.87
CA LEU A 60 -19.18 -0.47 -5.28
C LEU A 60 -20.28 -1.48 -4.92
N LEU A 61 -20.00 -2.78 -5.06
CA LEU A 61 -20.92 -3.85 -4.65
C LEU A 61 -21.10 -3.89 -3.12
N TYR A 62 -20.08 -3.58 -2.34
CA TYR A 62 -20.16 -3.44 -0.89
C TYR A 62 -21.09 -2.28 -0.51
N ASN A 63 -20.89 -1.10 -1.12
CA ASN A 63 -21.75 0.06 -0.88
C ASN A 63 -23.20 -0.23 -1.26
N LEU A 64 -23.42 -0.91 -2.39
CA LEU A 64 -24.74 -1.36 -2.79
C LEU A 64 -25.34 -2.34 -1.79
N SER A 65 -24.58 -3.33 -1.33
CA SER A 65 -25.03 -4.32 -0.34
C SER A 65 -25.43 -3.66 0.97
N ARG A 66 -24.65 -2.69 1.47
CA ARG A 66 -24.95 -1.87 2.65
C ARG A 66 -26.25 -1.07 2.49
N ASN A 67 -26.46 -0.47 1.31
CA ASN A 67 -27.70 0.23 1.01
C ASN A 67 -28.89 -0.73 0.96
N LEU A 68 -28.73 -1.89 0.34
CA LEU A 68 -29.76 -2.93 0.30
C LEU A 68 -30.06 -3.45 1.71
N GLU A 69 -29.06 -3.60 2.57
CA GLU A 69 -29.20 -3.95 3.99
C GLU A 69 -30.01 -2.93 4.80
N ALA A 70 -29.93 -1.65 4.46
CA ALA A 70 -30.74 -0.61 5.08
C ALA A 70 -32.23 -0.63 4.66
N LEU A 71 -32.59 -1.30 3.56
CA LEU A 71 -34.00 -1.37 3.12
C LEU A 71 -34.84 -2.26 4.05
N SER A 72 -36.02 -1.76 4.44
CA SER A 72 -36.96 -2.48 5.32
C SER A 72 -37.62 -3.69 4.64
N LYS A 73 -37.82 -3.65 3.32
CA LYS A 73 -38.31 -4.78 2.51
C LYS A 73 -37.25 -5.19 1.50
N LYS A 74 -36.64 -6.36 1.72
CA LYS A 74 -35.68 -6.96 0.77
C LYS A 74 -36.37 -8.01 -0.07
N THR A 75 -36.02 -8.07 -1.35
CA THR A 75 -36.41 -9.19 -2.19
C THR A 75 -35.56 -10.42 -1.87
N GLN A 76 -36.02 -11.60 -2.29
CA GLN A 76 -35.23 -12.83 -2.19
C GLN A 76 -33.91 -12.71 -2.99
N GLU A 77 -33.95 -12.05 -4.14
CA GLU A 77 -32.80 -11.75 -4.98
C GLU A 77 -31.74 -10.90 -4.25
N ASP A 78 -32.17 -9.89 -3.49
CA ASP A 78 -31.24 -9.05 -2.71
C ASP A 78 -30.53 -9.86 -1.61
N ARG A 79 -31.23 -10.81 -0.99
CA ARG A 79 -30.66 -11.67 0.05
C ARG A 79 -29.61 -12.62 -0.52
N GLU A 80 -29.92 -13.28 -1.63
CA GLU A 80 -28.99 -14.18 -2.32
C GLU A 80 -27.76 -13.44 -2.84
N PHE A 81 -27.97 -12.23 -3.36
CA PHE A 81 -26.89 -11.35 -3.77
C PHE A 81 -25.93 -11.02 -2.62
N ILE A 82 -26.45 -10.59 -1.47
CA ILE A 82 -25.63 -10.27 -0.29
C ILE A 82 -24.86 -11.52 0.19
N MET A 83 -25.51 -12.68 0.26
CA MET A 83 -24.87 -13.93 0.70
C MET A 83 -23.72 -14.35 -0.22
N ARG A 84 -23.86 -14.19 -1.54
CA ARG A 84 -22.79 -14.51 -2.51
C ARG A 84 -21.61 -13.53 -2.45
N LEU A 85 -21.87 -12.25 -2.15
CA LEU A 85 -20.82 -11.23 -2.07
C LEU A 85 -20.03 -11.24 -0.77
N ALA A 86 -20.66 -11.62 0.35
CA ALA A 86 -20.01 -11.66 1.67
C ALA A 86 -18.63 -12.37 1.69
N PRO A 87 -18.48 -13.60 1.15
CA PRO A 87 -17.18 -14.26 1.13
C PRO A 87 -16.14 -13.57 0.25
N LEU A 88 -16.55 -12.96 -0.88
CA LEU A 88 -15.62 -12.25 -1.76
C LEU A 88 -15.05 -11.00 -1.09
N TYR A 89 -15.88 -10.28 -0.34
CA TYR A 89 -15.44 -9.14 0.46
C TYR A 89 -14.50 -9.55 1.58
N GLN A 90 -14.82 -10.63 2.29
CA GLN A 90 -13.98 -11.13 3.37
C GLN A 90 -12.60 -11.52 2.86
N GLN A 91 -12.54 -12.25 1.74
CA GLN A 91 -11.29 -12.65 1.11
C GLN A 91 -10.45 -11.45 0.65
N ASP A 92 -11.07 -10.46 0.00
CA ASP A 92 -10.38 -9.24 -0.46
C ASP A 92 -9.78 -8.47 0.73
N ARG A 93 -10.52 -8.36 1.84
CA ARG A 93 -10.03 -7.73 3.07
C ARG A 93 -8.88 -8.49 3.71
N GLU A 94 -9.00 -9.80 3.84
CA GLU A 94 -7.93 -10.64 4.41
C GLU A 94 -6.65 -10.49 3.60
N GLN A 95 -6.75 -10.49 2.27
CA GLN A 95 -5.59 -10.27 1.41
C GLN A 95 -5.01 -8.86 1.57
N ALA A 96 -5.85 -7.81 1.58
CA ALA A 96 -5.38 -6.44 1.75
C ALA A 96 -4.65 -6.26 3.11
N VAL A 97 -5.15 -6.89 4.17
CA VAL A 97 -4.51 -6.90 5.49
C VAL A 97 -3.17 -7.64 5.43
N GLN A 98 -3.12 -8.81 4.81
CA GLN A 98 -1.89 -9.60 4.69
C GLN A 98 -0.81 -8.86 3.90
N GLU A 99 -1.18 -8.21 2.79
CA GLU A 99 -0.29 -7.37 2.01
C GLU A 99 0.20 -6.16 2.80
N GLY A 100 -0.71 -5.48 3.52
CA GLY A 100 -0.37 -4.36 4.39
C GLY A 100 0.61 -4.76 5.49
N LEU A 101 0.39 -5.90 6.14
CA LEU A 101 1.28 -6.45 7.17
C LEU A 101 2.66 -6.78 6.58
N THR A 102 2.70 -7.43 5.42
CA THR A 102 3.95 -7.81 4.76
C THR A 102 4.78 -6.57 4.39
N ARG A 103 4.14 -5.56 3.78
CA ARG A 103 4.81 -4.30 3.43
C ARG A 103 5.27 -3.55 4.66
N GLY A 104 4.43 -3.45 5.68
CA GLY A 104 4.75 -2.79 6.94
C GLY A 104 5.93 -3.45 7.66
N LEU A 105 5.97 -4.78 7.70
CA LEU A 105 7.08 -5.52 8.29
C LEU A 105 8.39 -5.34 7.50
N GLN A 106 8.34 -5.41 6.16
CA GLN A 106 9.52 -5.15 5.33
C GLN A 106 10.08 -3.74 5.53
N GLN A 107 9.20 -2.73 5.52
CA GLN A 107 9.61 -1.34 5.76
C GLN A 107 10.17 -1.15 7.17
N GLY A 108 9.50 -1.70 8.19
CA GLY A 108 9.94 -1.61 9.58
C GLY A 108 11.29 -2.28 9.82
N VAL A 109 11.52 -3.46 9.24
CA VAL A 109 12.82 -4.15 9.31
C VAL A 109 13.90 -3.33 8.62
N GLN A 110 13.65 -2.81 7.42
CA GLN A 110 14.63 -2.02 6.68
C GLN A 110 15.00 -0.73 7.42
N GLN A 111 14.00 -0.01 7.94
CA GLN A 111 14.22 1.20 8.76
C GLN A 111 14.98 0.87 10.04
N GLY A 112 14.60 -0.21 10.74
CA GLY A 112 15.26 -0.64 11.97
C GLY A 112 16.72 -1.00 11.76
N ILE A 113 17.05 -1.68 10.65
CA ILE A 113 18.44 -2.00 10.29
C ILE A 113 19.24 -0.72 10.00
N GLN A 114 18.69 0.21 9.22
CA GLN A 114 19.39 1.46 8.90
C GLN A 114 19.62 2.33 10.15
N GLN A 115 18.59 2.50 10.99
CA GLN A 115 18.70 3.24 12.25
C GLN A 115 19.68 2.57 13.21
N GLY A 116 19.59 1.23 13.35
CA GLY A 116 20.49 0.47 14.21
C GLY A 116 21.95 0.57 13.77
N ARG A 117 22.21 0.53 12.45
CA ARG A 117 23.55 0.72 11.88
C ARG A 117 24.09 2.13 12.18
N GLN A 118 23.32 3.17 11.86
CA GLN A 118 23.71 4.56 12.11
C GLN A 118 24.00 4.81 13.60
N GLN A 119 23.09 4.39 14.48
CA GLN A 119 23.25 4.56 15.93
C GLN A 119 24.46 3.78 16.46
N GLY A 120 24.67 2.55 15.97
CA GLY A 120 25.80 1.71 16.37
C GLY A 120 27.15 2.29 15.93
N GLU A 121 27.25 2.74 14.68
CA GLU A 121 28.46 3.36 14.13
C GLU A 121 28.78 4.68 14.85
N ALA A 122 27.80 5.58 15.01
CA ALA A 122 27.98 6.83 15.73
C ALA A 122 28.41 6.60 17.19
N TYR A 123 27.77 5.64 17.87
CA TYR A 123 28.12 5.28 19.24
C TYR A 123 29.56 4.77 19.35
N LEU A 124 29.98 3.89 18.43
CA LEU A 124 31.33 3.37 18.41
C LEU A 124 32.36 4.48 18.15
N LEU A 125 32.10 5.36 17.18
CA LEU A 125 32.99 6.47 16.83
C LEU A 125 33.15 7.45 17.99
N ILE A 126 32.05 7.82 18.65
CA ILE A 126 32.09 8.69 19.83
C ILE A 126 32.94 8.04 20.93
N ARG A 127 32.81 6.74 21.19
CA ARG A 127 33.62 6.02 22.18
C ARG A 127 35.11 6.01 21.83
N LEU A 128 35.45 5.81 20.55
CA LEU A 128 36.82 5.84 20.06
C LEU A 128 37.43 7.25 20.19
N LEU A 129 36.67 8.26 19.78
CA LEU A 129 37.02 9.67 19.91
C LEU A 129 37.25 10.06 21.37
N GLN A 130 36.34 9.67 22.26
CA GLN A 130 36.47 9.92 23.70
C GLN A 130 37.70 9.23 24.29
N ARG A 131 37.99 8.01 23.85
CA ARG A 131 39.18 7.26 24.28
C ARG A 131 40.48 7.93 23.84
N ARG A 132 40.50 8.54 22.66
CA ARG A 132 41.68 9.16 22.06
C ARG A 132 41.94 10.57 22.55
N PHE A 133 40.89 11.38 22.65
CA PHE A 133 40.98 12.82 22.89
C PHE A 133 40.42 13.29 24.24
N GLY A 134 39.80 12.40 25.03
CA GLY A 134 39.16 12.75 26.29
C GLY A 134 37.70 13.15 26.12
N GLU A 135 37.18 14.05 26.95
CA GLU A 135 35.79 14.49 26.81
C GLU A 135 35.53 15.19 25.47
N ILE A 136 34.51 14.72 24.74
CA ILE A 136 34.05 15.32 23.50
C ILE A 136 32.95 16.34 23.84
N PRO A 137 33.01 17.58 23.31
CA PRO A 137 31.93 18.54 23.46
C PRO A 137 30.58 18.00 22.98
N GLN A 138 29.50 18.24 23.74
CA GLN A 138 28.17 17.70 23.46
C GLN A 138 27.65 18.06 22.06
N ASN A 139 27.93 19.27 21.58
CA ASN A 139 27.55 19.71 20.24
C ASN A 139 28.16 18.82 19.15
N LEU A 140 29.42 18.38 19.31
CA LEU A 140 30.06 17.48 18.35
C LEU A 140 29.47 16.08 18.41
N GLU A 141 29.14 15.57 19.61
CA GLU A 141 28.44 14.28 19.73
C GLU A 141 27.09 14.29 19.02
N GLU A 142 26.31 15.36 19.17
CA GLU A 142 25.01 15.49 18.52
C GLU A 142 25.13 15.55 17.00
N ILE A 143 26.12 16.27 16.48
CA ILE A 143 26.43 16.29 15.05
C ILE A 143 26.76 14.86 14.58
N ILE A 144 27.69 14.17 15.25
CA ILE A 144 28.10 12.80 14.89
C ILE A 144 26.89 11.85 14.90
N ARG A 145 26.03 11.89 15.93
CA ARG A 145 24.82 11.05 15.98
C ARG A 145 23.82 11.31 14.86
N SER A 146 23.85 12.50 14.27
CA SER A 146 22.97 12.87 13.16
C SER A 146 23.57 12.60 11.77
N LEU A 147 24.88 12.27 11.68
CA LEU A 147 25.52 12.00 10.40
C LEU A 147 24.91 10.76 9.73
N PRO A 148 24.75 10.78 8.39
CA PRO A 148 24.38 9.58 7.65
C PRO A 148 25.48 8.53 7.76
N VAL A 149 25.09 7.26 7.62
CA VAL A 149 25.98 6.09 7.74
C VAL A 149 27.25 6.25 6.91
N GLU A 150 27.12 6.71 5.67
CA GLU A 150 28.26 6.86 4.76
C GLU A 150 29.30 7.87 5.30
N ARG A 151 28.83 8.97 5.91
CA ARG A 151 29.71 9.94 6.55
C ARG A 151 30.30 9.41 7.85
N LEU A 152 29.59 8.54 8.58
CA LEU A 152 30.14 7.88 9.76
C LEU A 152 31.28 6.93 9.36
N GLU A 153 31.13 6.17 8.28
CA GLU A 153 32.18 5.30 7.75
C GLU A 153 33.41 6.10 7.31
N ASP A 154 33.22 7.21 6.59
CA ASP A 154 34.30 8.12 6.18
C ASP A 154 35.02 8.71 7.41
N LEU A 155 34.26 9.12 8.42
CA LEU A 155 34.80 9.60 9.69
C LEU A 155 35.63 8.52 10.38
N GLY A 156 35.19 7.26 10.35
CA GLY A 156 35.93 6.15 10.94
C GLY A 156 37.31 5.93 10.32
N LEU A 157 37.47 6.21 9.03
CA LEU A 157 38.76 6.17 8.34
C LEU A 157 39.60 7.40 8.67
N ALA A 158 39.03 8.60 8.50
CA ALA A 158 39.71 9.88 8.74
C ALA A 158 40.16 10.03 10.20
N LEU A 159 39.43 9.43 11.14
CA LEU A 159 39.76 9.42 12.57
C LEU A 159 41.18 8.92 12.84
N LEU A 160 41.72 8.03 12.01
CA LEU A 160 43.07 7.47 12.18
C LEU A 160 44.15 8.52 11.89
N ASP A 161 43.85 9.52 11.07
CA ASP A 161 44.79 10.55 10.63
C ASP A 161 44.69 11.86 11.44
N PHE A 162 43.68 12.02 12.29
CA PHE A 162 43.55 13.21 13.13
C PHE A 162 44.66 13.29 14.17
N ASP A 163 45.13 14.47 14.56
CA ASP A 163 46.06 14.64 15.67
C ASP A 163 45.40 15.34 16.86
N THR A 164 44.35 16.11 16.60
CA THR A 164 43.67 16.97 17.57
C THR A 164 42.15 16.96 17.40
N LEU A 165 41.43 17.46 18.42
CA LEU A 165 39.99 17.71 18.31
C LEU A 165 39.63 18.78 17.27
N THR A 166 40.57 19.67 16.93
CA THR A 166 40.37 20.68 15.90
C THR A 166 40.28 20.05 14.51
N ASP A 167 40.99 18.95 14.26
CA ASP A 167 40.89 18.21 12.99
C ASP A 167 39.50 17.60 12.80
N LEU A 168 38.94 17.04 13.88
CA LEU A 168 37.56 16.54 13.90
C LEU A 168 36.56 17.67 13.63
N ASP A 169 36.68 18.80 14.32
CA ASP A 169 35.77 19.94 14.17
C ASP A 169 35.81 20.47 12.72
N ASN A 170 37.00 20.62 12.14
CA ASN A 170 37.17 21.03 10.76
C ASN A 170 36.53 20.03 9.77
N TRP A 171 36.73 18.72 10.00
CA TRP A 171 36.17 17.68 9.13
C TRP A 171 34.63 17.66 9.18
N LEU A 172 34.03 17.82 10.36
CA LEU A 172 32.58 17.84 10.53
C LEU A 172 31.91 19.02 9.81
N HIS A 173 32.63 20.13 9.64
CA HIS A 173 32.17 21.33 8.95
C HIS A 173 32.62 21.43 7.47
N SER A 174 33.30 20.41 6.94
CA SER A 174 33.67 20.28 5.52
C SER A 174 32.64 19.52 4.69
#